data_AF-A0AAV1F928-F1
#
_entry.id   AF-A0AAV1F928-F1
#
_cell.length_a   1.000
_cell.length_b   1.000
_cell.length_c   1.000
_cell.angle_alpha   90.00
_cell.angle_beta   90.00
_cell.angle_gamma   90.00
#
_symmetry.space_group_name_H-M   'P 1'
#
loop_
_entity.id
_entity.type
_entity.pdbx_description
1 polymer ?
#
loop_
_entity_poly.entity_id
_entity_poly.type
_entity_poly.pdbx_seq_one_letter_code
_entity_poly.pdbx_strand_id
1 'polypeptide(L)'
;MVQPSNSAYLLGGLLGLFLLVPVQMAQTPASMCTPLKTLNDSLSQRRRYMKHNFPINYTIKVHHNEIFKVSSISKMRLLVEGLDELVLQRLWFQVNQGVLKKIIRVLPERHPSRPYTARLESRFRDLEGVFVQAHPAEVFQQELPETIQDTWDRLTEEPERVPPSSWRYASPKTLLDNLCYTMRCLFRECFASTEAQQDYCDVSHQRKGKKKRLKLKS
;
A
#
# COMPACT_ATOMS: atom_id res chain seq x y z
N MET A 1 -31.70 10.27 -71.91
CA MET A 1 -30.45 9.68 -71.39
C MET A 1 -29.83 10.71 -70.45
N VAL A 2 -29.57 10.34 -69.17
CA VAL A 2 -28.67 11.03 -68.20
C VAL A 2 -29.27 12.36 -67.66
N GLN A 3 -29.45 12.72 -66.38
CA GLN A 3 -29.06 12.31 -65.01
C GLN A 3 -29.75 13.33 -64.03
N PRO A 4 -29.52 13.35 -62.70
CA PRO A 4 -30.14 12.53 -61.67
C PRO A 4 -30.88 13.34 -60.57
N SER A 5 -31.48 12.59 -59.65
CA SER A 5 -32.28 13.01 -58.52
C SER A 5 -31.50 13.67 -57.37
N ASN A 6 -32.21 14.56 -56.68
CA ASN A 6 -31.84 15.26 -55.46
C ASN A 6 -31.58 14.35 -54.24
N SER A 7 -30.83 14.95 -53.31
CA SER A 7 -30.81 14.70 -51.86
C SER A 7 -29.77 13.69 -51.37
N ALA A 8 -28.57 14.21 -51.14
CA ALA A 8 -27.52 13.57 -50.37
C ALA A 8 -27.98 13.43 -48.90
N TYR A 9 -28.02 12.19 -48.46
CA TYR A 9 -28.39 11.78 -47.11
C TYR A 9 -27.42 12.35 -46.06
N LEU A 10 -28.01 12.84 -44.97
CA LEU A 10 -27.40 13.18 -43.70
C LEU A 10 -26.58 12.01 -43.14
N LEU A 11 -25.29 11.96 -43.44
CA LEU A 11 -24.33 11.00 -42.90
C LEU A 11 -23.07 11.73 -42.44
N GLY A 12 -23.22 12.57 -41.41
CA GLY A 12 -22.12 13.41 -40.91
C GLY A 12 -22.19 13.77 -39.44
N GLY A 13 -22.87 12.99 -38.60
CA GLY A 13 -23.15 13.41 -37.21
C GLY A 13 -23.22 12.34 -36.14
N LEU A 14 -22.65 11.14 -36.36
CA LEU A 14 -22.68 10.05 -35.36
C LEU A 14 -21.35 9.30 -35.25
N LEU A 15 -20.22 10.02 -35.25
CA LEU A 15 -18.89 9.44 -35.06
C LEU A 15 -18.06 10.32 -34.11
N GLY A 16 -18.60 10.59 -32.93
CA GLY A 16 -17.93 11.44 -31.93
C GLY A 16 -18.33 11.13 -30.49
N LEU A 17 -18.74 9.90 -30.19
CA LEU A 17 -19.15 9.52 -28.83
C LEU A 17 -18.71 8.10 -28.47
N PHE A 18 -17.44 7.79 -28.67
CA PHE A 18 -16.84 6.60 -28.07
C PHE A 18 -15.46 6.94 -27.52
N LEU A 19 -15.26 6.53 -26.25
CA LEU A 19 -13.99 6.46 -25.52
C LEU A 19 -13.53 7.72 -24.76
N LEU A 20 -14.40 8.26 -23.92
CA LEU A 20 -13.96 8.68 -22.59
C LEU A 20 -14.26 7.53 -21.62
N VAL A 21 -13.50 6.43 -21.74
CA VAL A 21 -13.44 5.47 -20.64
C VAL A 21 -12.76 6.23 -19.51
N PRO A 22 -13.45 6.52 -18.39
CA PRO A 22 -12.74 7.03 -17.24
C PRO A 22 -11.70 5.98 -16.92
N VAL A 23 -10.42 6.35 -16.96
CA VAL A 23 -9.37 5.57 -16.30
C VAL A 23 -9.89 5.36 -14.89
N GLN A 24 -10.40 4.16 -14.59
CA GLN A 24 -10.79 3.76 -13.26
C GLN A 24 -9.48 3.72 -12.47
N MET A 25 -9.06 4.88 -11.98
CA MET A 25 -8.30 4.96 -10.75
C MET A 25 -9.13 4.12 -9.78
N ALA A 26 -8.59 3.01 -9.29
CA ALA A 26 -9.25 2.21 -8.28
C ALA A 26 -9.49 3.13 -7.08
N GLN A 27 -10.69 3.71 -7.03
CA GLN A 27 -11.08 4.65 -5.99
C GLN A 27 -11.13 3.84 -4.71
N THR A 28 -10.48 4.33 -3.66
CA THR A 28 -10.61 3.70 -2.36
C THR A 28 -12.09 3.73 -1.99
N PRO A 29 -12.74 2.57 -1.74
CA PRO A 29 -14.16 2.58 -1.41
C PRO A 29 -14.43 3.50 -0.22
N ALA A 30 -15.46 4.35 -0.31
CA ALA A 30 -15.72 5.37 0.72
C ALA A 30 -15.92 4.76 2.13
N SER A 31 -16.43 3.52 2.18
CA SER A 31 -16.57 2.70 3.40
C SER A 31 -15.25 2.49 4.16
N MET A 32 -14.11 2.52 3.46
CA MET A 32 -12.78 2.32 4.03
C MET A 32 -12.25 3.53 4.80
N CYS A 33 -12.69 4.75 4.46
CA CYS A 33 -12.03 5.95 4.96
C CYS A 33 -12.19 6.15 6.48
N THR A 34 -13.33 5.78 7.06
CA THR A 34 -13.54 5.89 8.50
C THR A 34 -12.65 4.91 9.30
N PRO A 35 -12.62 3.60 8.96
CA PRO A 35 -11.65 2.67 9.54
C PRO A 35 -10.18 3.10 9.36
N LEU A 36 -9.81 3.59 8.17
CA LEU A 36 -8.45 4.08 7.87
C LEU A 36 -8.05 5.29 8.74
N LYS A 37 -8.96 6.26 8.94
CA LYS A 37 -8.74 7.40 9.85
C LYS A 37 -8.58 6.93 11.29
N THR A 38 -9.43 6.00 11.73
CA THR A 38 -9.34 5.42 13.08
C THR A 38 -8.02 4.69 13.31
N LEU A 39 -7.54 3.95 12.30
CA LEU A 39 -6.23 3.30 12.33
C LEU A 39 -5.10 4.35 12.39
N ASN A 40 -5.20 5.41 11.58
CA ASN A 40 -4.25 6.53 11.59
C ASN A 40 -4.16 7.22 12.96
N ASP A 41 -5.28 7.43 13.64
CA ASP A 41 -5.32 8.04 14.96
C ASP A 41 -4.64 7.13 16.00
N SER A 42 -4.85 5.82 15.90
CA SER A 42 -4.14 4.84 16.72
C SER A 42 -2.62 4.87 16.45
N LEU A 43 -2.21 5.06 15.20
CA LEU A 43 -0.80 5.19 14.81
C LEU A 43 -0.16 6.51 15.26
N SER A 44 -0.93 7.54 15.67
CA SER A 44 -0.36 8.78 16.24
C SER A 44 0.48 8.50 17.50
N GLN A 45 0.09 7.49 18.29
CA GLN A 45 0.74 7.09 19.53
C GLN A 45 1.94 6.16 19.34
N ARG A 46 2.29 5.81 18.09
CA ARG A 46 3.36 4.84 17.77
C ARG A 46 4.71 5.23 18.37
N ARG A 47 5.02 6.52 18.53
CA ARG A 47 6.28 6.96 19.16
C ARG A 47 6.36 6.55 20.63
N ARG A 48 5.28 6.77 21.39
CA ARG A 48 5.22 6.38 22.80
C ARG A 48 5.37 4.87 22.94
N TYR A 49 4.54 4.11 22.23
CA TYR A 49 4.47 2.67 22.43
C TYR A 49 5.57 1.88 21.73
N MET A 50 6.13 2.35 20.61
CA MET A 50 7.15 1.60 19.86
C MET A 50 8.59 2.13 20.00
N LYS A 51 8.79 3.27 20.66
CA LYS A 51 10.12 3.83 20.92
C LYS A 51 10.39 4.03 22.41
N HIS A 52 9.52 4.75 23.13
CA HIS A 52 9.82 5.10 24.53
C HIS A 52 9.72 3.89 25.48
N ASN A 53 8.81 2.96 25.18
CA ASN A 53 8.61 1.75 25.98
C ASN A 53 9.59 0.61 25.64
N PHE A 54 10.54 0.84 24.72
CA PHE A 54 11.49 -0.17 24.28
C PHE A 54 12.91 0.23 24.68
N PRO A 55 13.82 -0.74 24.91
CA PRO A 55 15.23 -0.46 25.10
C PRO A 55 15.83 0.34 23.95
N ILE A 56 16.88 1.10 24.24
CA ILE A 56 17.63 1.84 23.22
C ILE A 56 18.19 0.83 22.20
N ASN A 57 18.04 1.13 20.90
CA ASN A 57 18.45 0.27 19.79
C ASN A 57 17.80 -1.12 19.74
N TYR A 58 16.67 -1.31 20.43
CA TYR A 58 15.90 -2.54 20.33
C TYR A 58 15.41 -2.76 18.89
N THR A 59 15.66 -3.96 18.36
CA THR A 59 15.23 -4.39 17.04
C THR A 59 14.69 -5.81 17.09
N ILE A 60 13.83 -6.14 16.13
CA ILE A 60 13.29 -7.48 15.95
C ILE A 60 13.68 -8.04 14.59
N LYS A 61 13.79 -9.37 14.53
CA LYS A 61 14.09 -10.10 13.30
C LYS A 61 12.82 -10.15 12.42
N VAL A 62 12.93 -9.64 11.20
CA VAL A 62 11.85 -9.58 10.20
C VAL A 62 12.38 -10.04 8.84
N HIS A 63 11.49 -10.49 7.98
CA HIS A 63 11.82 -10.77 6.59
C HIS A 63 12.05 -9.44 5.84
N HIS A 64 12.97 -9.42 4.86
CA HIS A 64 13.29 -8.18 4.15
C HIS A 64 12.08 -7.53 3.45
N ASN A 65 11.12 -8.35 2.97
CA ASN A 65 9.88 -7.86 2.36
C ASN A 65 8.89 -7.27 3.37
N GLU A 66 9.05 -7.55 4.67
CA GLU A 66 8.25 -6.92 5.72
C GLU A 66 8.70 -5.48 6.02
N ILE A 67 9.87 -5.07 5.54
CA ILE A 67 10.30 -3.67 5.53
C ILE A 67 9.70 -2.97 4.31
N PHE A 68 8.36 -2.88 4.30
CA PHE A 68 7.59 -2.36 3.18
C PHE A 68 7.48 -0.84 3.23
N LYS A 69 8.30 -0.17 2.43
CA LYS A 69 8.39 1.29 2.38
C LYS A 69 7.59 1.83 1.20
N VAL A 70 7.32 3.13 1.19
CA VAL A 70 6.82 3.84 -0.01
C VAL A 70 7.71 3.56 -1.23
N SER A 71 9.03 3.50 -1.05
CA SER A 71 9.95 3.17 -2.15
C SER A 71 9.77 1.76 -2.70
N SER A 72 9.20 0.83 -1.94
CA SER A 72 8.85 -0.52 -2.41
C SER A 72 7.64 -0.43 -3.34
N ILE A 73 6.61 0.33 -2.96
CA ILE A 73 5.43 0.62 -3.80
C ILE A 73 5.85 1.29 -5.11
N SER A 74 6.63 2.38 -5.04
CA SER A 74 7.11 3.08 -6.24
C SER A 74 7.95 2.19 -7.15
N LYS A 75 8.69 1.21 -6.60
CA LYS A 75 9.44 0.25 -7.42
C LYS A 75 8.50 -0.74 -8.11
N MET A 76 7.51 -1.27 -7.42
CA MET A 76 6.55 -2.22 -7.99
C MET A 76 5.75 -1.59 -9.13
N ARG A 77 5.26 -0.36 -8.96
CA ARG A 77 4.60 0.42 -10.02
C ARG A 77 5.46 0.63 -11.27
N LEU A 78 6.79 0.67 -11.12
CA LEU A 78 7.72 0.84 -12.23
C LEU A 78 8.11 -0.48 -12.89
N LEU A 79 8.10 -1.59 -12.15
CA LEU A 79 8.50 -2.91 -12.64
C LEU A 79 7.36 -3.66 -13.30
N VAL A 80 6.12 -3.41 -12.88
CA VAL A 80 4.93 -4.08 -13.40
C VAL A 80 4.08 -3.06 -14.14
N GLU A 81 4.06 -3.19 -15.47
CA GLU A 81 3.23 -2.34 -16.33
C GLU A 81 1.75 -2.59 -16.06
N GLY A 82 0.95 -1.52 -15.98
CA GLY A 82 -0.49 -1.64 -15.71
C GLY A 82 -0.85 -2.19 -14.33
N LEU A 83 0.07 -2.11 -13.34
CA LEU A 83 -0.18 -2.62 -12.00
C LEU A 83 -1.41 -1.97 -11.34
N ASP A 84 -2.40 -2.79 -11.02
CA ASP A 84 -3.58 -2.37 -10.27
C ASP A 84 -3.20 -1.97 -8.83
N GLU A 85 -3.71 -0.83 -8.37
CA GLU A 85 -3.55 -0.38 -6.99
C GLU A 85 -4.14 -1.36 -5.98
N LEU A 86 -5.21 -2.07 -6.35
CA LEU A 86 -5.80 -3.06 -5.48
C LEU A 86 -4.82 -4.19 -5.14
N VAL A 87 -3.96 -4.60 -6.08
CA VAL A 87 -2.91 -5.59 -5.85
C VAL A 87 -1.91 -5.09 -4.80
N LEU A 88 -1.53 -3.82 -4.88
CA LEU A 88 -0.64 -3.18 -3.89
C LEU A 88 -1.31 -3.05 -2.51
N GLN A 89 -2.61 -2.75 -2.48
CA GLN A 89 -3.39 -2.69 -1.24
C GLN A 89 -3.51 -4.07 -0.59
N ARG A 90 -3.79 -5.13 -1.36
CA ARG A 90 -3.79 -6.53 -0.90
C ARG A 90 -2.43 -6.91 -0.29
N LEU A 91 -1.34 -6.61 -0.99
CA LEU A 91 0.02 -6.88 -0.49
C LEU A 91 0.32 -6.09 0.79
N TRP A 92 -0.15 -4.84 0.88
CA TRP A 92 0.01 -4.02 2.08
C TRP A 92 -0.68 -4.64 3.30
N PHE A 93 -1.89 -5.18 3.15
CA PHE A 93 -2.56 -5.93 4.22
C PHE A 93 -1.72 -7.13 4.67
N GLN A 94 -1.31 -7.97 3.72
CA GLN A 94 -0.52 -9.17 4.00
C GLN A 94 0.76 -8.87 4.78
N VAL A 95 1.54 -7.88 4.33
CA VAL A 95 2.77 -7.48 5.01
C VAL A 95 2.50 -6.98 6.43
N ASN A 96 1.55 -6.05 6.58
CA ASN A 96 1.39 -5.35 7.84
C ASN A 96 0.67 -6.20 8.90
N GLN A 97 -0.18 -7.15 8.49
CA GLN A 97 -0.73 -8.16 9.39
C GLN A 97 0.39 -9.02 9.99
N GLY A 98 1.33 -9.48 9.16
CA GLY A 98 2.53 -10.23 9.60
C GLY A 98 3.41 -9.42 10.55
N VAL A 99 3.69 -8.16 10.20
CA VAL A 99 4.45 -7.22 11.04
C VAL A 99 3.82 -7.03 12.42
N LEU A 100 2.51 -6.76 12.50
CA LEU A 100 1.81 -6.55 13.76
C LEU A 100 1.85 -7.80 14.64
N LYS A 101 1.61 -8.98 14.06
CA LYS A 101 1.73 -10.28 14.75
C LYS A 101 3.14 -10.50 15.30
N LYS A 102 4.18 -10.18 14.52
CA LYS A 102 5.58 -10.30 14.97
C LYS A 102 5.93 -9.34 16.09
N ILE A 103 5.45 -8.09 16.03
CA ILE A 103 5.64 -7.13 17.14
C ILE A 103 4.95 -7.69 18.40
N ILE A 104 3.71 -8.16 18.32
CA ILE A 104 3.02 -8.73 19.50
C ILE A 104 3.77 -9.94 20.07
N ARG A 105 4.28 -10.82 19.20
CA ARG A 105 5.00 -12.05 19.61
C ARG A 105 6.24 -11.77 20.46
N VAL A 106 6.93 -10.66 20.22
CA VAL A 106 8.14 -10.30 21.01
C VAL A 106 7.81 -9.55 22.30
N LEU A 107 6.55 -9.15 22.50
CA LEU A 107 6.15 -8.41 23.70
C LEU A 107 5.72 -9.37 24.81
N PRO A 108 6.37 -9.32 25.99
CA PRO A 108 5.88 -10.02 27.18
C PRO A 108 4.44 -9.63 27.53
N GLU A 109 3.72 -10.51 28.23
CA GLU A 109 2.30 -10.30 28.54
C GLU A 109 2.04 -8.98 29.29
N ARG A 110 2.92 -8.66 30.24
CA ARG A 110 2.86 -7.43 31.04
C ARG A 110 3.53 -6.21 30.39
N HIS A 111 4.00 -6.32 29.15
CA HIS A 111 4.67 -5.20 28.48
C HIS A 111 3.70 -4.05 28.21
N PRO A 112 4.04 -2.79 28.55
CA PRO A 112 3.10 -1.66 28.48
C PRO A 112 2.59 -1.35 27.06
N SER A 113 3.32 -1.78 26.03
CA SER A 113 2.91 -1.63 24.62
C SER A 113 2.06 -2.78 24.09
N ARG A 114 1.93 -3.91 24.81
CA ARG A 114 1.19 -5.07 24.30
C ARG A 114 -0.31 -4.79 24.13
N PRO A 115 -1.03 -4.16 25.08
CA PRO A 115 -2.44 -3.82 24.88
C PRO A 115 -2.66 -2.83 23.73
N TYR A 116 -1.75 -1.87 23.56
CA TYR A 116 -1.79 -0.94 22.43
C TYR A 116 -1.64 -1.69 21.09
N THR A 117 -0.65 -2.58 21.00
CA THR A 117 -0.36 -3.31 19.76
C THR A 117 -1.46 -4.30 19.42
N ALA A 118 -2.03 -4.99 20.41
CA ALA A 118 -3.16 -5.90 20.22
C ALA A 118 -4.41 -5.16 19.72
N ARG A 119 -4.72 -3.98 20.28
CA ARG A 119 -5.82 -3.14 19.75
C ARG A 119 -5.54 -2.65 18.34
N LEU A 120 -4.30 -2.28 18.04
CA LEU A 120 -3.91 -1.86 16.70
C LEU A 120 -4.07 -3.01 15.68
N GLU A 121 -3.68 -4.22 16.05
CA GLU A 121 -3.86 -5.42 15.22
C GLU A 121 -5.33 -5.79 15.03
N SER A 122 -6.16 -5.70 16.08
CA SER A 122 -7.61 -5.90 15.94
C SER A 122 -8.23 -4.92 14.95
N ARG A 123 -7.94 -3.61 15.10
CA ARG A 123 -8.44 -2.58 14.19
C ARG A 123 -7.95 -2.79 12.76
N PHE A 124 -6.73 -3.31 12.60
CA PHE A 124 -6.17 -3.64 11.30
C PHE A 124 -6.93 -4.80 10.64
N ARG A 125 -7.29 -5.84 11.40
CA ARG A 125 -8.15 -6.95 10.90
C ARG A 125 -9.56 -6.48 10.56
N ASP A 126 -10.14 -5.59 11.38
CA ASP A 126 -11.47 -5.03 11.10
C ASP A 126 -11.45 -4.23 9.78
N LEU A 127 -10.39 -3.44 9.57
CA LEU A 127 -10.15 -2.71 8.32
C LEU A 127 -9.98 -3.66 7.12
N GLU A 128 -9.24 -4.76 7.28
CA GLU A 128 -9.10 -5.81 6.26
C GLU A 128 -10.46 -6.46 5.92
N GLY A 129 -11.31 -6.69 6.93
CA GLY A 129 -12.67 -7.18 6.73
C GLY A 129 -13.53 -6.23 5.89
N VAL A 130 -13.47 -4.92 6.18
CA VAL A 130 -14.16 -3.90 5.35
C VAL A 130 -13.60 -3.87 3.93
N PHE A 131 -12.28 -4.01 3.78
CA PHE A 131 -11.64 -4.07 2.47
C PHE A 131 -12.14 -5.25 1.63
N VAL A 132 -12.22 -6.44 2.22
CA VAL A 132 -12.75 -7.64 1.54
C VAL A 132 -14.22 -7.46 1.17
N GLN A 133 -15.04 -6.89 2.05
CA GLN A 133 -16.47 -6.67 1.80
C GLN A 133 -16.74 -5.59 0.74
N ALA A 134 -15.84 -4.62 0.60
CA ALA A 134 -16.01 -3.50 -0.34
C ALA A 134 -15.64 -3.86 -1.79
N HIS A 135 -15.09 -5.06 -2.04
CA HIS A 135 -14.67 -5.49 -3.37
C HIS A 135 -15.37 -6.80 -3.76
N PRO A 136 -15.66 -7.01 -5.05
CA PRO A 136 -16.18 -8.28 -5.54
C PRO A 136 -15.22 -9.44 -5.26
N ALA A 137 -15.76 -10.61 -4.95
CA ALA A 137 -14.98 -11.79 -4.57
C ALA A 137 -14.03 -12.25 -5.69
N GLU A 138 -14.44 -12.04 -6.95
CA GLU A 138 -13.71 -12.39 -8.16
C GLU A 138 -12.34 -11.70 -8.20
N VAL A 139 -12.23 -10.49 -7.64
CA VAL A 139 -10.97 -9.73 -7.67
C VAL A 139 -9.91 -10.35 -6.76
N PHE A 140 -10.33 -11.08 -5.72
CA PHE A 140 -9.40 -11.83 -4.87
C PHE A 140 -8.96 -13.16 -5.49
N GLN A 141 -9.70 -13.67 -6.49
CA GLN A 141 -9.37 -14.89 -7.24
C GLN A 141 -8.45 -14.61 -8.43
N GLN A 142 -8.30 -13.35 -8.84
CA GLN A 142 -7.37 -12.97 -9.90
C GLN A 142 -5.92 -13.27 -9.50
N GLU A 143 -5.19 -13.83 -10.46
CA GLU A 143 -3.76 -14.10 -10.33
C GLU A 143 -2.99 -12.80 -10.08
N LEU A 144 -2.05 -12.85 -9.14
CA LEU A 144 -1.16 -11.74 -8.88
C LEU A 144 -0.07 -11.70 -9.97
N PRO A 145 0.38 -10.51 -10.42
CA PRO A 145 1.56 -10.42 -11.26
C PRO A 145 2.74 -11.16 -10.64
N GLU A 146 3.52 -11.89 -11.45
CA GLU A 146 4.59 -12.79 -10.99
C GLU A 146 5.48 -12.17 -9.90
N THR A 147 5.96 -10.94 -10.10
CA THR A 147 6.81 -10.23 -9.12
C THR A 147 6.13 -10.01 -7.77
N ILE A 148 4.81 -9.81 -7.76
CA ILE A 148 4.01 -9.64 -6.55
C ILE A 148 3.72 -11.00 -5.91
N GLN A 149 3.37 -12.02 -6.70
CA GLN A 149 3.17 -13.39 -6.24
C GLN A 149 4.43 -13.91 -5.53
N ASP A 150 5.59 -13.74 -6.16
CA ASP A 150 6.91 -14.01 -5.60
C ASP A 150 7.13 -13.37 -4.22
N THR A 151 6.69 -12.12 -4.09
CA THR A 151 6.82 -11.37 -2.84
C THR A 151 5.87 -11.91 -1.78
N TRP A 152 4.66 -12.27 -2.19
CA TRP A 152 3.63 -12.87 -1.36
C TRP A 152 4.08 -14.23 -0.81
N ASP A 153 4.59 -15.11 -1.68
CA ASP A 153 5.04 -16.46 -1.32
C ASP A 153 6.18 -16.39 -0.29
N ARG A 154 7.15 -15.50 -0.51
CA ARG A 154 8.24 -15.26 0.46
C ARG A 154 7.76 -14.70 1.81
N LEU A 155 6.60 -14.05 1.87
CA LEU A 155 6.01 -13.57 3.13
C LEU A 155 5.23 -14.68 3.86
N THR A 156 4.74 -15.68 3.14
CA THR A 156 4.00 -16.83 3.69
C THR A 156 4.85 -18.06 3.94
N GLU A 157 6.08 -18.09 3.42
CA GLU A 157 7.04 -19.18 3.59
C GLU A 157 7.32 -19.50 5.07
N GLU A 158 7.51 -20.80 5.35
CA GLU A 158 7.86 -21.27 6.69
C GLU A 158 9.21 -20.68 7.14
N PRO A 159 9.33 -20.13 8.37
CA PRO A 159 10.55 -19.49 8.83
C PRO A 159 11.83 -20.33 8.69
N GLU A 160 11.71 -21.65 8.81
CA GLU A 160 12.79 -22.64 8.69
C GLU A 160 13.33 -22.75 7.26
N ARG A 161 12.50 -22.46 6.25
CA ARG A 161 12.85 -22.51 4.82
C ARG A 161 13.38 -21.19 4.28
N VAL A 162 13.20 -20.10 5.03
CA VAL A 162 13.66 -18.76 4.64
C VAL A 162 15.18 -18.64 4.79
N PRO A 163 15.93 -18.34 3.71
CA PRO A 163 17.39 -18.20 3.77
C PRO A 163 17.86 -17.19 4.83
N PRO A 164 18.98 -17.43 5.53
CA PRO A 164 19.56 -16.48 6.49
C PRO A 164 19.74 -15.06 5.93
N SER A 165 20.09 -14.96 4.64
CA SER A 165 20.30 -13.71 3.92
C SER A 165 19.02 -12.88 3.68
N SER A 166 17.84 -13.48 3.83
CA SER A 166 16.53 -12.84 3.66
C SER A 166 16.05 -12.13 4.92
N TRP A 167 16.71 -12.35 6.07
CA TRP A 167 16.35 -11.76 7.35
C TRP A 167 17.02 -10.39 7.57
N ARG A 168 16.31 -9.49 8.23
CA ARG A 168 16.75 -8.15 8.59
C ARG A 168 16.35 -7.83 10.02
N TYR A 169 16.98 -6.82 10.61
CA TYR A 169 16.61 -6.28 11.91
C TYR A 169 15.98 -4.90 11.72
N ALA A 170 14.83 -4.68 12.34
CA ALA A 170 14.12 -3.41 12.30
C ALA A 170 13.55 -3.06 13.67
N SER A 171 13.53 -1.78 14.02
CA SER A 171 12.85 -1.34 15.23
C SER A 171 11.33 -1.42 15.04
N PRO A 172 10.55 -1.78 16.08
CA PRO A 172 9.09 -1.74 16.03
C PRO A 172 8.54 -0.37 15.59
N LYS A 173 9.23 0.72 15.98
CA LYS A 173 8.87 2.08 15.59
C LYS A 173 8.98 2.28 14.08
N THR A 174 10.08 1.82 13.47
CA THR A 174 10.28 1.93 12.02
C THR A 174 9.24 1.12 11.25
N LEU A 175 8.85 -0.05 11.75
CA LEU A 175 7.82 -0.87 11.13
C LEU A 175 6.45 -0.18 11.14
N LEU A 176 6.04 0.43 12.26
CA LEU A 176 4.79 1.21 12.30
C LEU A 176 4.87 2.55 11.55
N ASP A 177 6.06 3.14 11.42
CA ASP A 177 6.27 4.30 10.54
C ASP A 177 6.01 3.92 9.08
N ASN A 178 6.59 2.81 8.64
CA ASN A 178 6.38 2.28 7.30
C ASN A 178 4.88 2.03 7.05
N LEU A 179 4.19 1.33 7.95
CA LEU A 179 2.75 1.10 7.89
C LEU A 179 1.98 2.41 7.68
N CYS A 180 2.26 3.43 8.50
CA CYS A 180 1.61 4.74 8.42
C CYS A 180 1.86 5.45 7.08
N TYR A 181 3.11 5.45 6.60
CA TYR A 181 3.47 6.12 5.34
C TYR A 181 2.89 5.40 4.12
N THR A 182 2.96 4.07 4.07
CA THR A 182 2.41 3.30 2.96
C THR A 182 0.89 3.35 2.94
N MET A 183 0.23 3.36 4.10
CA MET A 183 -1.23 3.55 4.19
C MET A 183 -1.66 4.88 3.58
N ARG A 184 -0.97 5.98 3.95
CA ARG A 184 -1.24 7.31 3.39
C ARG A 184 -0.95 7.38 1.89
N CYS A 185 -0.01 6.58 1.40
CA CYS A 185 0.30 6.52 -0.03
C CYS A 185 -0.77 5.73 -0.83
N LEU A 186 -1.17 4.55 -0.34
CA LEU A 186 -2.10 3.66 -1.05
C LEU A 186 -3.57 4.09 -0.94
N PHE A 187 -3.94 4.77 0.15
CA PHE A 187 -5.31 5.22 0.41
C PHE A 187 -5.39 6.74 0.52
N ARG A 188 -4.63 7.45 -0.32
CA ARG A 188 -4.48 8.91 -0.29
C ARG A 188 -5.79 9.68 -0.28
N GLU A 189 -6.82 9.15 -0.95
CA GLU A 189 -8.15 9.75 -1.06
C GLU A 189 -8.84 9.91 0.29
N CYS A 190 -8.57 9.02 1.24
CA CYS A 190 -9.12 9.09 2.59
C CYS A 190 -8.42 10.09 3.50
N PHE A 191 -7.27 10.63 3.09
CA PHE A 191 -6.40 11.49 3.90
C PHE A 191 -6.12 12.86 3.29
N ALA A 192 -6.69 13.17 2.12
CA ALA A 192 -6.56 14.49 1.51
C ALA A 192 -7.28 15.55 2.38
N SER A 193 -6.52 16.43 3.03
CA SER A 193 -7.02 17.71 3.52
C SER A 193 -6.87 18.76 2.43
N THR A 194 -7.78 19.74 2.38
CA THR A 194 -7.77 20.89 1.46
C THR A 194 -6.52 21.77 1.58
N GLU A 195 -5.68 21.58 2.60
CA GLU A 195 -4.44 22.31 2.81
C GLU A 195 -3.23 21.37 2.94
N ALA A 196 -2.18 21.70 2.18
CA ALA A 196 -0.82 21.12 2.19
C ALA A 196 -0.71 19.60 1.96
N GLN A 197 -0.94 19.18 0.71
CA GLN A 197 -0.62 17.85 0.21
C GLN A 197 0.91 17.61 0.27
N GLN A 198 1.42 17.09 1.38
CA GLN A 198 2.67 16.34 1.33
C GLN A 198 2.36 15.07 0.55
N ASP A 199 2.79 15.02 -0.71
CA ASP A 199 2.67 13.81 -1.51
C ASP A 199 3.57 12.71 -0.91
N TYR A 200 2.97 11.91 -0.03
CA TYR A 200 3.63 10.82 0.65
C TYR A 200 4.18 9.77 -0.33
N CYS A 201 3.65 9.68 -1.56
CA CYS A 201 4.15 8.79 -2.61
C CYS A 201 5.31 9.43 -3.42
N ASP A 202 5.26 10.73 -3.70
CA ASP A 202 6.19 11.41 -4.62
C ASP A 202 7.50 11.89 -3.98
N VAL A 203 7.55 12.08 -2.65
CA VAL A 203 8.78 12.52 -1.96
C VAL A 203 9.96 11.55 -2.18
N SER A 204 9.69 10.29 -2.54
CA SER A 204 10.73 9.32 -2.90
C SER A 204 11.33 9.53 -4.30
N HIS A 205 10.53 10.02 -5.26
CA HIS A 205 10.97 10.32 -6.64
C HIS A 205 11.94 11.52 -6.67
N GLN A 206 11.64 12.58 -5.91
CA GLN A 206 12.47 13.78 -5.86
C GLN A 206 13.87 13.52 -5.26
N ARG A 207 13.97 12.68 -4.21
CA ARG A 207 15.25 12.34 -3.59
C ARG A 207 16.15 11.51 -4.51
N LYS A 208 15.58 10.61 -5.33
CA LYS A 208 16.34 9.85 -6.33
C LYS A 208 16.73 10.72 -7.54
N GLY A 209 15.85 11.62 -7.98
CA GLY A 209 16.15 12.58 -9.06
C GLY A 209 17.32 13.50 -8.72
N LYS A 210 17.38 14.03 -7.49
CA LYS A 210 18.53 14.81 -6.99
C LYS A 210 19.83 13.98 -6.95
N LYS A 211 19.76 12.70 -6.55
CA LYS A 211 20.94 11.82 -6.50
C LYS A 211 21.46 11.42 -7.90
N LYS A 212 20.58 11.24 -8.89
CA LYS A 212 20.96 11.03 -10.30
C LYS A 212 21.60 12.28 -10.91
N ARG A 213 21.05 13.47 -10.66
CA ARG A 213 21.63 14.74 -11.16
C ARG A 213 23.01 15.07 -10.59
N LEU A 214 23.31 14.66 -9.37
CA LEU A 214 24.63 14.84 -8.77
C LEU A 214 25.67 13.85 -9.32
N LYS A 215 25.25 12.64 -9.76
CA LYS A 215 26.14 11.66 -10.40
C LYS A 215 26.46 11.95 -11.86
N LEU A 216 25.64 12.75 -12.54
CA LEU A 216 25.88 13.21 -13.93
C LEU A 216 26.71 14.50 -13.99
N LYS A 217 27.09 15.07 -12.84
CA LYS A 217 27.90 16.29 -12.70
C LYS A 217 29.28 16.03 -12.07
N SER A 218 29.64 14.76 -11.90
CA SER A 218 30.97 14.29 -11.50
C SER A 218 31.55 13.48 -12.65
#